data_AF-A0A4R0QVG2-F1
#
_entry.id   AF-A0A4R0QVG2-F1
#
_cell.length_a   1.000
_cell.length_b   1.000
_cell.length_c   1.000
_cell.angle_alpha   90.00
_cell.angle_beta   90.00
_cell.angle_gamma   90.00
#
_symmetry.space_group_name_H-M   'P 1'
#
loop_
_entity.id
_entity.type
_entity.pdbx_description
1 polymer ?
#
loop_
_entity_poly.entity_id
_entity_poly.type
_entity_poly.pdbx_seq_one_letter_code
_entity_poly.pdbx_strand_id
1 'polypeptide(L)'
;MATFRIRPIRMAGAAGLVRAPFHLPPLREAAEHRRIPGHAHVADSAAAHAGRSDRITAHTPARRPGGGPGKLAPFLAPAVALDALRADLDARLRLDRQQTFLRAHPHGKNAAGRYDIGRFCPHACKQKNKDNVNKRENIMLWMALVAAMIFGTAVEWHGPNVSRNQIAALPSEGYAFSSRAIPLSPEETEFYGQARVMKRLYRCRSDAFILIALDGSANRHAVHDPLYCLKGSGWEITDRRALAVDGGTAERLTLSGHGERRQAVFWFSDGFSRHPSVLRYWLQTTLRRMTFGRSGNEPVMVILQSAGNEPPDWRMLLDRCLFLYEI
;
A
#
# COMPACT_ATOMS: atom_id res chain seq x y z
N MET A 1 -25.83 -20.31 -36.95
CA MET A 1 -25.92 -18.88 -36.54
C MET A 1 -27.17 -18.71 -35.70
N ALA A 2 -27.02 -18.62 -34.37
CA ALA A 2 -28.14 -18.46 -33.43
C ALA A 2 -28.10 -17.06 -32.84
N THR A 3 -29.10 -16.24 -33.17
CA THR A 3 -29.26 -14.86 -32.68
C THR A 3 -29.93 -14.86 -31.31
N PHE A 4 -29.18 -14.49 -30.27
CA PHE A 4 -29.70 -14.22 -28.93
C PHE A 4 -30.29 -12.80 -28.91
N ARG A 5 -31.62 -12.67 -28.72
CA ARG A 5 -32.30 -11.39 -28.46
C ARG A 5 -32.47 -11.19 -26.97
N ILE A 6 -31.78 -10.22 -26.40
CA ILE A 6 -31.99 -9.75 -25.03
C ILE A 6 -33.11 -8.69 -25.05
N ARG A 7 -34.18 -8.91 -24.28
CA ARG A 7 -35.24 -7.91 -24.06
C ARG A 7 -34.78 -6.91 -22.99
N PRO A 8 -35.03 -5.60 -23.15
CA PRO A 8 -34.75 -4.62 -22.10
C PRO A 8 -35.78 -4.70 -20.97
N ILE A 9 -35.30 -4.69 -19.74
CA ILE A 9 -36.12 -4.53 -18.52
C ILE A 9 -36.44 -3.04 -18.37
N ARG A 10 -37.73 -2.70 -18.49
CA ARG A 10 -38.28 -1.40 -18.07
C ARG A 10 -38.37 -1.39 -16.54
N MET A 11 -37.57 -0.55 -15.88
CA MET A 11 -37.84 -0.13 -14.50
C MET A 11 -38.73 1.11 -14.56
N ALA A 12 -39.95 0.96 -14.03
CA ALA A 12 -40.94 2.01 -13.90
C ALA A 12 -40.51 3.02 -12.82
N GLY A 13 -40.78 4.29 -13.09
CA GLY A 13 -40.54 5.38 -12.14
C GLY A 13 -41.48 5.35 -10.94
N ALA A 14 -40.98 5.88 -9.83
CA ALA A 14 -41.80 6.37 -8.73
C ALA A 14 -41.37 7.80 -8.45
N ALA A 15 -42.27 8.73 -8.75
CA ALA A 15 -42.20 10.12 -8.37
C ALA A 15 -42.82 10.32 -6.99
N GLY A 16 -42.24 11.23 -6.21
CA GLY A 16 -42.95 12.06 -5.24
C GLY A 16 -43.07 11.55 -3.80
N LEU A 17 -42.29 12.15 -2.90
CA LEU A 17 -42.88 12.72 -1.68
C LEU A 17 -42.05 13.91 -1.18
N VAL A 18 -42.76 14.92 -0.69
CA VAL A 18 -42.32 16.29 -0.40
C VAL A 18 -42.17 16.49 1.12
N ARG A 19 -41.07 17.17 1.50
CA ARG A 19 -40.78 18.01 2.71
C ARG A 19 -41.01 17.48 4.13
N ALA A 20 -39.95 17.63 4.95
CA ALA A 20 -40.00 18.37 6.21
C ALA A 20 -38.65 19.11 6.46
N PRO A 21 -38.65 20.34 7.03
CA PRO A 21 -37.43 21.10 7.30
C PRO A 21 -36.85 20.75 8.67
N PHE A 22 -35.56 20.42 8.74
CA PHE A 22 -34.84 20.28 10.01
C PHE A 22 -34.22 21.63 10.41
N HIS A 23 -34.72 22.15 11.53
CA HIS A 23 -34.11 23.25 12.27
C HIS A 23 -32.77 22.81 12.86
N LEU A 24 -31.69 23.49 12.49
CA LEU A 24 -30.41 23.46 13.21
C LEU A 24 -30.42 24.54 14.29
N PRO A 25 -30.00 24.27 15.53
CA PRO A 25 -29.71 25.31 16.51
C PRO A 25 -28.41 26.06 16.16
N PRO A 26 -28.30 27.36 16.53
CA PRO A 26 -27.13 28.17 16.20
C PRO A 26 -25.91 27.80 17.05
N LEU A 27 -24.76 27.71 16.37
CA LEU A 27 -23.43 27.69 16.98
C LEU A 27 -23.15 29.05 17.63
N ARG A 28 -23.04 29.07 18.95
CA ARG A 28 -22.59 30.24 19.72
C ARG A 28 -21.05 30.34 19.72
N GLU A 29 -20.59 31.46 19.15
CA GLU A 29 -19.51 32.39 19.57
C GLU A 29 -18.22 31.80 20.16
N ALA A 30 -17.07 31.94 19.48
CA ALA A 30 -16.27 33.17 19.40
C ALA A 30 -15.77 33.66 20.77
N ALA A 31 -14.60 33.17 21.19
CA ALA A 31 -13.87 33.71 22.33
C ALA A 31 -13.07 34.95 21.89
N GLU A 32 -13.65 36.12 22.11
CA GLU A 32 -13.02 37.43 21.96
C GLU A 32 -12.19 37.75 23.22
N HIS A 33 -10.91 38.02 23.01
CA HIS A 33 -10.01 38.60 24.00
C HIS A 33 -10.46 40.02 24.37
N ARG A 34 -10.93 40.25 25.60
CA ARG A 34 -10.95 41.59 26.19
C ARG A 34 -10.17 41.64 27.50
N ARG A 35 -9.14 42.48 27.48
CA ARG A 35 -8.46 43.05 28.64
C ARG A 35 -9.47 43.86 29.45
N ILE A 36 -9.47 43.71 30.77
CA ILE A 36 -10.04 44.68 31.71
C ILE A 36 -8.91 45.13 32.64
N PRO A 37 -8.67 46.45 32.77
CA PRO A 37 -7.67 47.01 33.68
C PRO A 37 -8.22 47.12 35.11
N GLY A 38 -7.30 47.15 36.07
CA GLY A 38 -7.60 47.19 37.49
C GLY A 38 -8.21 48.50 38.00
N HIS A 39 -8.81 48.41 39.18
CA HIS A 39 -8.96 49.51 40.11
C HIS A 39 -8.79 48.98 41.54
N ALA A 40 -8.15 49.82 42.35
CA ALA A 40 -7.75 49.58 43.73
C ALA A 40 -8.80 50.08 44.74
N HIS A 41 -8.56 49.69 45.99
CA HIS A 41 -8.75 50.42 47.26
C HIS A 41 -9.98 50.19 48.17
N VAL A 42 -9.60 49.96 49.45
CA VAL A 42 -10.26 50.32 50.75
C VAL A 42 -11.35 49.33 51.23
N ALA A 43 -11.50 48.93 52.50
CA ALA A 43 -10.70 48.81 53.73
C ALA A 43 -11.61 48.12 54.77
N ASP A 44 -10.98 47.52 55.81
CA ASP A 44 -11.45 47.32 57.19
C ASP A 44 -12.83 46.70 57.49
N SER A 45 -12.81 45.56 58.19
CA SER A 45 -13.21 45.52 59.62
C SER A 45 -12.96 44.14 60.24
N ALA A 46 -12.39 44.17 61.43
CA ALA A 46 -12.06 43.05 62.28
C ALA A 46 -13.28 42.47 63.03
N ALA A 47 -13.27 41.16 63.33
CA ALA A 47 -13.63 40.65 64.66
C ALA A 47 -13.27 39.16 64.81
N ALA A 48 -12.52 38.91 65.89
CA ALA A 48 -12.20 37.68 66.60
C ALA A 48 -13.15 36.47 66.47
N HIS A 49 -12.55 35.28 66.33
CA HIS A 49 -12.85 34.16 67.22
C HIS A 49 -11.64 33.21 67.33
N ALA A 50 -11.24 32.97 68.58
CA ALA A 50 -10.24 31.98 68.98
C ALA A 50 -10.89 30.60 69.14
N GLY A 51 -10.17 29.54 68.75
CA GLY A 51 -10.49 28.13 69.01
C GLY A 51 -9.73 27.23 68.03
N ARG A 52 -8.51 26.78 68.37
CA ARG A 52 -8.18 25.49 69.00
C ARG A 52 -8.29 24.29 68.05
N SER A 53 -7.14 23.67 67.81
CA SER A 53 -6.89 22.26 67.42
C SER A 53 -7.59 21.72 66.17
N ASP A 54 -6.85 21.48 65.08
CA ASP A 54 -6.21 20.17 64.90
C ASP A 54 -5.37 20.11 63.62
N ARG A 55 -4.25 19.42 63.79
CA ARG A 55 -3.21 19.15 62.80
C ARG A 55 -3.72 18.02 61.90
N ILE A 56 -4.23 18.36 60.72
CA ILE A 56 -4.44 17.41 59.64
C ILE A 56 -3.62 17.87 58.44
N THR A 57 -2.52 17.16 58.21
CA THR A 57 -1.71 17.21 56.98
C THR A 57 -2.58 16.84 55.78
N ALA A 58 -2.99 17.84 55.01
CA ALA A 58 -3.58 17.65 53.70
C ALA A 58 -2.47 17.33 52.69
N HIS A 59 -2.44 16.09 52.20
CA HIS A 59 -1.70 15.71 51.02
C HIS A 59 -2.31 16.41 49.80
N THR A 60 -1.59 17.40 49.28
CA THR A 60 -1.82 18.00 47.95
C THR A 60 -1.61 16.93 46.87
N PRO A 61 -2.63 16.51 46.10
CA PRO A 61 -2.39 15.67 44.94
C PRO A 61 -1.77 16.53 43.84
N ALA A 62 -0.61 16.08 43.37
CA ALA A 62 0.15 16.70 42.30
C ALA A 62 -0.71 16.85 41.03
N ARG A 63 -0.78 18.10 40.56
CA ARG A 63 -1.32 18.52 39.27
C ARG A 63 -0.54 17.79 38.17
N ARG A 64 -1.18 16.84 37.46
CA ARG A 64 -0.60 16.24 36.25
C ARG A 64 -0.50 17.31 35.16
N PRO A 65 0.64 17.44 34.46
CA PRO A 65 0.77 18.35 33.34
C PRO A 65 -0.10 17.86 32.18
N GLY A 66 -0.74 18.82 31.51
CA GLY A 66 -1.71 18.60 30.44
C GLY A 66 -1.18 17.70 29.32
N GLY A 67 -2.01 16.72 28.95
CA GLY A 67 -1.89 16.01 27.69
C GLY A 67 -2.19 16.97 26.55
N GLY A 68 -1.15 17.43 25.86
CA GLY A 68 -1.29 18.12 24.58
C GLY A 68 -1.88 17.20 23.52
N PRO A 69 -2.43 17.75 22.42
CA PRO A 69 -2.98 16.96 21.32
C PRO A 69 -1.87 16.06 20.74
N GLY A 70 -2.09 14.74 20.81
CA GLY A 70 -1.20 13.75 20.25
C GLY A 70 -0.97 14.01 18.76
N LYS A 71 0.23 14.47 18.42
CA LYS A 71 0.70 14.54 17.04
C LYS A 71 0.79 13.10 16.53
N LEU A 72 -0.08 12.74 15.59
CA LEU A 72 0.07 11.53 14.78
C LEU A 72 1.42 11.64 14.06
N ALA A 73 2.42 10.88 14.51
CA ALA A 73 3.73 10.85 13.87
C ALA A 73 3.57 10.34 12.42
N PRO A 74 4.11 11.06 11.42
CA PRO A 74 4.12 10.59 10.04
C PRO A 74 5.01 9.35 9.91
N PHE A 75 4.57 8.39 9.10
CA PHE A 75 5.35 7.23 8.67
C PHE A 75 6.53 7.73 7.83
N LEU A 76 7.74 7.65 8.36
CA LEU A 76 8.98 7.87 7.61
C LEU A 76 9.69 6.53 7.46
N ALA A 77 10.19 6.24 6.26
CA ALA A 77 11.09 5.11 6.00
C ALA A 77 12.52 5.66 5.80
N PRO A 78 13.57 5.03 6.36
CA PRO A 78 14.94 5.46 6.16
C PRO A 78 15.50 4.97 4.82
N ALA A 79 16.12 5.87 4.06
CA ALA A 79 16.69 5.64 2.72
C ALA A 79 17.92 4.70 2.68
N VAL A 80 18.28 4.02 3.78
CA VAL A 80 19.58 3.36 3.95
C VAL A 80 19.61 1.89 3.48
N ALA A 81 18.46 1.32 3.09
CA ALA A 81 18.36 -0.12 2.81
C ALA A 81 18.80 -0.56 1.39
N LEU A 82 18.94 0.36 0.43
CA LEU A 82 19.22 -0.01 -0.97
C LEU A 82 20.70 -0.34 -1.25
N ASP A 83 21.64 0.33 -0.58
CA ASP A 83 23.07 0.16 -0.86
C ASP A 83 23.62 -1.16 -0.33
N ALA A 84 23.09 -1.64 0.81
CA ALA A 84 23.46 -2.94 1.38
C ALA A 84 23.02 -4.12 0.49
N LEU A 85 21.87 -3.98 -0.20
CA LEU A 85 21.35 -5.03 -1.09
C LEU A 85 22.15 -5.10 -2.40
N ARG A 86 22.66 -3.97 -2.89
CA ARG A 86 23.47 -3.90 -4.11
C ARG A 86 24.85 -4.53 -3.93
N ALA A 87 25.46 -4.35 -2.76
CA ALA A 87 26.77 -4.93 -2.43
C ALA A 87 26.77 -6.47 -2.33
N ASP A 88 25.70 -7.09 -1.79
CA ASP A 88 25.59 -8.55 -1.69
C ASP A 88 25.42 -9.22 -3.07
N LEU A 89 24.68 -8.58 -3.98
CA LEU A 89 24.44 -9.12 -5.32
C LEU A 89 25.72 -9.16 -6.18
N ASP A 90 26.54 -8.11 -6.10
CA ASP A 90 27.83 -8.04 -6.81
C ASP A 90 28.85 -9.06 -6.27
N ALA A 91 28.82 -9.35 -4.96
CA ALA A 91 29.68 -10.36 -4.36
C ALA A 91 29.35 -11.78 -4.87
N ARG A 92 28.07 -12.11 -5.04
CA ARG A 92 27.62 -13.43 -5.52
C ARG A 92 27.95 -13.65 -7.00
N LEU A 93 27.84 -12.62 -7.84
CA LEU A 93 28.16 -12.71 -9.28
C LEU A 93 29.66 -12.92 -9.55
N ARG A 94 30.55 -12.49 -8.65
CA ARG A 94 32.01 -12.71 -8.79
C ARG A 94 32.44 -14.15 -8.53
N LEU A 95 31.75 -14.88 -7.66
CA LEU A 95 32.11 -16.27 -7.31
C LEU A 95 31.83 -17.26 -8.44
N ASP A 96 30.76 -17.05 -9.20
CA ASP A 96 30.34 -17.98 -10.26
C ASP A 96 31.29 -17.95 -11.47
N ARG A 97 31.93 -16.80 -11.72
CA ARG A 97 32.87 -16.60 -12.83
C ARG A 97 34.23 -17.28 -12.61
N GLN A 98 34.62 -17.57 -11.37
CA GLN A 98 35.90 -18.24 -11.08
C GLN A 98 35.82 -19.76 -11.18
N GLN A 99 34.64 -20.37 -10.95
CA GLN A 99 34.50 -21.83 -11.05
C GLN A 99 34.55 -22.34 -12.50
N THR A 100 34.16 -21.53 -13.48
CA THR A 100 34.18 -21.94 -14.89
C THR A 100 35.60 -22.04 -15.47
N PHE A 101 36.60 -21.37 -14.87
CA PHE A 101 37.97 -21.33 -15.41
C PHE A 101 38.83 -22.53 -14.99
N LEU A 102 38.44 -23.29 -13.95
CA LEU A 102 39.26 -24.39 -13.40
C LEU A 102 38.96 -25.78 -13.97
N ARG A 103 38.07 -25.92 -14.96
CA ARG A 103 37.68 -27.23 -15.54
C ARG A 103 38.24 -27.55 -16.92
N ALA A 104 39.20 -26.78 -17.43
CA ALA A 104 39.76 -26.97 -18.77
C ALA A 104 41.25 -27.37 -18.77
N HIS A 105 41.62 -28.45 -18.09
CA HIS A 105 42.90 -29.13 -18.36
C HIS A 105 42.77 -30.66 -18.20
N PRO A 106 42.59 -31.42 -19.30
CA PRO A 106 42.86 -32.84 -19.27
C PRO A 106 44.38 -33.07 -19.40
N HIS A 107 44.98 -33.60 -18.34
CA HIS A 107 46.30 -34.21 -18.39
C HIS A 107 46.23 -35.49 -19.25
N GLY A 108 46.89 -35.49 -20.40
CA GLY A 108 47.09 -36.67 -21.23
C GLY A 108 48.54 -36.76 -21.70
N LYS A 109 49.38 -37.43 -20.92
CA LYS A 109 50.64 -38.00 -21.40
C LYS A 109 50.33 -39.35 -22.04
N ASN A 110 50.84 -39.58 -23.26
CA ASN A 110 51.24 -40.85 -23.89
C ASN A 110 51.34 -40.53 -25.39
N ALA A 111 52.51 -40.52 -26.03
CA ALA A 111 53.45 -41.61 -26.31
C ALA A 111 53.57 -41.68 -27.84
N ALA A 112 54.80 -41.83 -28.32
CA ALA A 112 55.18 -41.75 -29.71
C ALA A 112 54.41 -42.75 -30.60
N GLY A 113 53.84 -42.24 -31.70
CA GLY A 113 53.18 -43.05 -32.72
C GLY A 113 53.25 -42.35 -34.08
N ARG A 114 53.97 -42.98 -35.00
CA ARG A 114 54.24 -42.64 -36.41
C ARG A 114 53.20 -41.74 -37.10
N TYR A 115 53.72 -40.68 -37.71
CA TYR A 115 53.05 -39.92 -38.76
C TYR A 115 52.88 -40.79 -40.01
N ASP A 116 51.63 -41.17 -40.30
CA ASP A 116 51.23 -41.69 -41.61
C ASP A 116 50.70 -40.53 -42.46
N ILE A 117 51.49 -40.16 -43.46
CA ILE A 117 51.27 -39.04 -44.37
C ILE A 117 50.53 -39.61 -45.57
N GLY A 118 49.23 -39.87 -45.43
CA GLY A 118 48.57 -40.64 -46.48
C GLY A 118 47.07 -40.79 -46.35
N ARG A 119 46.32 -39.70 -46.55
CA ARG A 119 45.09 -39.62 -47.37
C ARG A 119 44.29 -38.38 -46.98
N PHE A 120 44.29 -37.44 -47.91
CA PHE A 120 43.33 -36.35 -48.01
C PHE A 120 41.90 -36.90 -47.93
N CYS A 121 41.28 -36.79 -46.76
CA CYS A 121 39.87 -37.03 -46.56
C CYS A 121 39.09 -35.70 -46.58
N PRO A 122 37.86 -35.68 -47.13
CA PRO A 122 37.17 -34.49 -47.60
C PRO A 122 36.50 -33.73 -46.45
N HIS A 123 37.28 -33.11 -45.56
CA HIS A 123 36.74 -32.32 -44.45
C HIS A 123 36.20 -30.95 -44.87
N ALA A 124 36.48 -30.50 -46.10
CA ALA A 124 36.05 -29.19 -46.59
C ALA A 124 34.53 -29.07 -46.90
N CYS A 125 33.79 -30.18 -47.02
CA CYS A 125 32.37 -30.12 -47.41
C CYS A 125 31.38 -29.97 -46.22
N LYS A 126 31.79 -30.32 -44.99
CA LYS A 126 30.91 -30.23 -43.80
C LYS A 126 30.90 -28.87 -43.10
N GLN A 127 31.87 -28.00 -43.37
CA GLN A 127 31.99 -26.69 -42.72
C GLN A 127 30.86 -25.73 -43.16
N LYS A 128 30.53 -25.72 -44.47
CA LYS A 128 29.58 -24.76 -45.07
C LYS A 128 28.14 -24.89 -44.53
N ASN A 129 27.78 -26.02 -43.94
CA ASN A 129 26.44 -26.21 -43.37
C ASN A 129 26.32 -25.66 -41.94
N LYS A 130 27.40 -25.66 -41.15
CA LYS A 130 27.38 -25.12 -39.78
C LYS A 130 27.23 -23.60 -39.76
N ASP A 131 27.85 -22.90 -40.71
CA ASP A 131 27.81 -21.44 -40.79
C ASP A 131 26.38 -20.92 -41.10
N ASN A 132 25.61 -21.68 -41.90
CA ASN A 132 24.23 -21.32 -42.24
C ASN A 132 23.25 -21.53 -41.09
N VAL A 133 23.45 -22.56 -40.26
CA VAL A 133 22.62 -22.82 -39.08
C VAL A 133 22.81 -21.71 -38.06
N ASN A 134 24.06 -21.35 -37.75
CA ASN A 134 24.37 -20.24 -36.84
C ASN A 134 23.80 -18.90 -37.34
N LYS A 135 23.82 -18.64 -38.67
CA LYS A 135 23.23 -17.42 -39.24
C LYS A 135 21.71 -17.37 -39.05
N ARG A 136 21.01 -18.50 -39.26
CA ARG A 136 19.54 -18.57 -39.08
C ARG A 136 19.14 -18.42 -37.61
N GLU A 137 19.83 -19.11 -36.72
CA GLU A 137 19.60 -19.01 -35.27
C GLU A 137 19.83 -17.57 -34.78
N ASN A 138 20.93 -16.94 -35.20
CA ASN A 138 21.18 -15.53 -34.87
C ASN A 138 20.09 -14.61 -35.39
N ILE A 139 19.63 -14.78 -36.63
CA ILE A 139 18.54 -13.97 -37.18
C ILE A 139 17.25 -14.16 -36.34
N MET A 140 16.91 -15.39 -35.96
CA MET A 140 15.73 -15.66 -35.14
C MET A 140 15.84 -15.01 -33.75
N LEU A 141 17.00 -15.08 -33.11
CA LEU A 141 17.26 -14.43 -31.82
C LEU A 141 17.13 -12.90 -31.92
N TRP A 142 17.71 -12.29 -32.95
CA TRP A 142 17.59 -10.85 -33.16
C TRP A 142 16.15 -10.42 -33.45
N MET A 143 15.42 -11.17 -34.28
CA MET A 143 14.01 -10.90 -34.56
C MET A 143 13.17 -11.00 -33.28
N ALA A 144 13.41 -12.02 -32.45
CA ALA A 144 12.72 -12.17 -31.16
C ALA A 144 13.04 -11.02 -30.21
N LEU A 145 14.30 -10.57 -30.15
CA LEU A 145 14.70 -9.42 -29.34
C LEU A 145 14.01 -8.13 -29.81
N VAL A 146 14.04 -7.87 -31.12
CA VAL A 146 13.37 -6.69 -31.71
C VAL A 146 11.86 -6.75 -31.43
N ALA A 147 11.23 -7.90 -31.61
CA ALA A 147 9.81 -8.09 -31.30
C ALA A 147 9.52 -7.82 -29.81
N ALA A 148 10.36 -8.31 -28.89
CA ALA A 148 10.23 -8.07 -27.45
C ALA A 148 10.40 -6.58 -27.11
N MET A 149 11.33 -5.88 -27.74
CA MET A 149 11.51 -4.43 -27.57
C MET A 149 10.29 -3.65 -28.06
N ILE A 150 9.82 -3.93 -29.27
CA ILE A 150 8.61 -3.29 -29.83
C ILE A 150 7.40 -3.55 -28.93
N PHE A 151 7.23 -4.80 -28.47
CA PHE A 151 6.14 -5.15 -27.57
C PHE A 151 6.24 -4.41 -26.23
N GLY A 152 7.42 -4.37 -25.61
CA GLY A 152 7.66 -3.65 -24.36
C GLY A 152 7.35 -2.16 -24.48
N THR A 153 7.83 -1.52 -25.55
CA THR A 153 7.52 -0.11 -25.83
C THR A 153 6.02 0.11 -26.09
N ALA A 154 5.36 -0.79 -26.82
CA ALA A 154 3.93 -0.71 -27.07
C ALA A 154 3.11 -0.83 -25.77
N VAL A 155 3.50 -1.72 -24.86
CA VAL A 155 2.87 -1.89 -23.54
C VAL A 155 3.03 -0.63 -22.68
N GLU A 156 4.21 -0.01 -22.70
CA GLU A 156 4.45 1.23 -21.96
C GLU A 156 3.65 2.41 -22.55
N TRP A 157 3.61 2.52 -23.88
CA TRP A 157 2.89 3.58 -24.58
C TRP A 157 1.37 3.46 -24.39
N HIS A 158 0.82 2.25 -24.51
CA HIS A 158 -0.60 1.98 -24.34
C HIS A 158 -0.94 1.68 -22.88
N GLY A 159 -0.21 2.31 -21.95
CA GLY A 159 -0.42 2.19 -20.51
C GLY A 159 -1.92 2.17 -20.23
N PRO A 160 -2.42 1.11 -19.58
CA PRO A 160 -3.85 0.84 -19.53
C PRO A 160 -4.55 2.06 -18.93
N ASN A 161 -5.62 2.52 -19.57
CA ASN A 161 -6.40 3.68 -19.13
C ASN A 161 -6.52 3.65 -17.60
N VAL A 162 -5.91 4.65 -16.95
CA VAL A 162 -5.97 4.81 -15.50
C VAL A 162 -7.43 4.69 -15.12
N SER A 163 -7.77 3.76 -14.24
CA SER A 163 -9.15 3.54 -13.79
C SER A 163 -9.55 4.77 -12.99
N ARG A 164 -10.04 5.82 -13.68
CA ARG A 164 -10.07 7.18 -13.13
C ARG A 164 -10.92 7.30 -11.87
N ASN A 165 -11.75 6.33 -11.48
CA ASN A 165 -12.77 6.57 -10.46
C ASN A 165 -12.95 5.51 -9.36
N GLN A 166 -12.24 4.37 -9.31
CA GLN A 166 -12.54 3.34 -8.29
C GLN A 166 -12.41 3.86 -6.86
N ILE A 167 -11.25 4.42 -6.50
CA ILE A 167 -11.06 4.96 -5.15
C ILE A 167 -11.93 6.21 -4.91
N ALA A 168 -12.16 7.01 -5.95
CA ALA A 168 -13.01 8.19 -5.86
C ALA A 168 -14.49 7.85 -5.63
N ALA A 169 -14.93 6.65 -6.00
CA ALA A 169 -16.29 6.17 -5.80
C ALA A 169 -16.59 5.84 -4.32
N LEU A 170 -15.57 5.74 -3.46
CA LEU A 170 -15.78 5.53 -2.04
C LEU A 170 -16.68 6.62 -1.44
N PRO A 171 -17.84 6.26 -0.86
CA PRO A 171 -18.77 7.24 -0.33
C PRO A 171 -18.14 8.00 0.85
N SER A 172 -18.36 9.31 0.89
CA SER A 172 -17.91 10.13 2.01
C SER A 172 -18.85 10.06 3.21
N GLU A 173 -20.13 9.77 2.97
CA GLU A 173 -21.21 9.78 3.96
C GLU A 173 -22.20 8.65 3.66
N GLY A 174 -22.84 8.14 4.69
CA GLY A 174 -23.93 7.18 4.61
C GLY A 174 -24.67 7.08 5.93
N TYR A 175 -25.73 6.27 5.97
CA TYR A 175 -26.60 6.18 7.15
C TYR A 175 -25.85 5.83 8.45
N ALA A 176 -24.84 4.96 8.37
CA ALA A 176 -24.09 4.46 9.54
C ALA A 176 -22.63 4.94 9.60
N PHE A 177 -22.20 5.76 8.65
CA PHE A 177 -20.81 6.20 8.57
C PHE A 177 -20.65 7.60 8.01
N SER A 178 -19.56 8.26 8.40
CA SER A 178 -19.10 9.49 7.79
C SER A 178 -17.59 9.46 7.66
N SER A 179 -17.05 10.27 6.77
CA SER A 179 -15.62 10.35 6.57
C SER A 179 -15.16 11.78 6.34
N ARG A 180 -13.91 12.04 6.68
CA ARG A 180 -13.21 13.27 6.31
C ARG A 180 -11.89 12.93 5.63
N ALA A 181 -11.56 13.69 4.59
CA ALA A 181 -10.25 13.59 3.97
C ALA A 181 -9.16 13.96 4.97
N ILE A 182 -8.06 13.19 4.95
CA ILE A 182 -6.81 13.55 5.60
C ILE A 182 -5.84 13.89 4.47
N PRO A 183 -5.28 15.11 4.42
CA PRO A 183 -4.28 15.42 3.41
C PRO A 183 -3.05 14.52 3.62
N LEU A 184 -2.47 14.07 2.51
CA LEU A 184 -1.17 13.42 2.54
C LEU A 184 -0.12 14.43 2.98
N SER A 185 0.85 14.00 3.77
CA SER A 185 2.02 14.85 4.05
C SER A 185 2.86 15.04 2.77
N PRO A 186 3.73 16.05 2.72
CA PRO A 186 4.67 16.21 1.60
C PRO A 186 5.51 14.95 1.35
N GLU A 187 5.95 14.29 2.42
CA GLU A 187 6.76 13.07 2.36
C GLU A 187 5.94 11.88 1.84
N GLU A 188 4.67 11.75 2.26
CA GLU A 188 3.76 10.74 1.70
C GLU A 188 3.53 10.99 0.20
N THR A 189 3.37 12.25 -0.19
CA THR A 189 3.15 12.63 -1.60
C THR A 189 4.37 12.29 -2.45
N GLU A 190 5.57 12.58 -1.97
CA GLU A 190 6.82 12.20 -2.63
C GLU A 190 6.98 10.68 -2.71
N PHE A 191 6.72 9.98 -1.61
CA PHE A 191 6.82 8.52 -1.51
C PHE A 191 5.91 7.80 -2.51
N TYR A 192 4.63 8.21 -2.61
CA TYR A 192 3.69 7.59 -3.54
C TYR A 192 3.88 8.05 -5.00
N GLY A 193 4.56 9.17 -5.22
CA GLY A 193 4.87 9.71 -6.54
C GLY A 193 3.60 9.90 -7.38
N GLN A 194 3.54 9.21 -8.53
CA GLN A 194 2.39 9.30 -9.45
C GLN A 194 1.23 8.34 -9.10
N ALA A 195 1.34 7.56 -8.02
CA ALA A 195 0.23 6.71 -7.61
C ALA A 195 -0.92 7.54 -7.04
N ARG A 196 -2.12 7.01 -7.21
CA ARG A 196 -3.32 7.67 -6.71
C ARG A 196 -3.62 7.14 -5.33
N VAL A 197 -3.55 8.01 -4.34
CA VAL A 197 -3.74 7.64 -2.94
C VAL A 197 -4.86 8.47 -2.33
N MET A 198 -5.78 7.80 -1.65
CA MET A 198 -6.81 8.41 -0.83
C MET A 198 -6.57 8.04 0.62
N LYS A 199 -6.52 9.06 1.48
CA LYS A 199 -6.45 8.90 2.93
C LYS A 199 -7.65 9.58 3.58
N ARG A 200 -8.44 8.83 4.34
CA ARG A 200 -9.66 9.33 4.99
C ARG A 200 -9.77 8.78 6.41
N LEU A 201 -10.24 9.61 7.33
CA LEU A 201 -10.72 9.14 8.63
C LEU A 201 -12.21 8.81 8.50
N TYR A 202 -12.55 7.55 8.64
CA TYR A 202 -13.93 7.10 8.73
C TYR A 202 -14.37 6.99 10.20
N ARG A 203 -15.62 7.32 10.44
CA ARG A 203 -16.37 6.98 11.65
C ARG A 203 -17.53 6.11 11.23
N CYS A 204 -17.59 4.89 11.76
CA CYS A 204 -18.66 3.94 11.50
C CYS A 204 -19.27 3.60 12.88
N ARG A 205 -20.41 4.21 13.20
CA ARG A 205 -20.98 4.24 14.56
C ARG A 205 -20.00 4.81 15.61
N SER A 206 -19.64 4.01 16.62
CA SER A 206 -18.69 4.36 17.69
C SER A 206 -17.24 4.18 17.30
N ASP A 207 -16.97 3.42 16.22
CA ASP A 207 -15.62 3.06 15.81
C ASP A 207 -15.06 4.09 14.83
N ALA A 208 -13.77 4.41 14.97
CA ALA A 208 -13.06 5.30 14.06
C ALA A 208 -11.80 4.61 13.52
N PHE A 209 -11.59 4.73 12.22
CA PHE A 209 -10.45 4.11 11.54
C PHE A 209 -9.96 4.99 10.39
N ILE A 210 -8.67 4.90 10.11
CA ILE A 210 -8.07 5.54 8.95
C ILE A 210 -8.08 4.53 7.81
N LEU A 211 -8.67 4.92 6.67
CA LEU A 211 -8.58 4.20 5.41
C LEU A 211 -7.51 4.84 4.55
N ILE A 212 -6.61 4.02 4.03
CA ILE A 212 -5.66 4.38 2.98
C ILE A 212 -5.94 3.44 1.80
N ALA A 213 -6.35 4.00 0.67
CA ALA A 213 -6.56 3.26 -0.57
C ALA A 213 -5.57 3.73 -1.62
N LEU A 214 -4.88 2.79 -2.28
CA LEU A 214 -3.81 3.05 -3.24
C LEU A 214 -4.09 2.36 -4.56
N ASP A 215 -4.20 3.14 -5.63
CA ASP A 215 -4.36 2.70 -7.01
C ASP A 215 -3.01 2.83 -7.73
N GLY A 216 -2.39 1.67 -7.97
CA GLY A 216 -1.10 1.52 -8.63
C GLY A 216 -1.15 1.55 -10.16
N SER A 217 -2.30 1.84 -10.78
CA SER A 217 -2.43 1.79 -12.25
C SER A 217 -1.45 2.74 -12.96
N ALA A 218 -1.28 3.96 -12.43
CA ALA A 218 -0.31 4.93 -12.94
C ALA A 218 1.13 4.65 -12.48
N ASN A 219 1.31 4.10 -11.27
CA ASN A 219 2.63 3.78 -10.73
C ASN A 219 2.57 2.50 -9.88
N ARG A 220 2.79 1.35 -10.52
CA ARG A 220 2.74 0.04 -9.82
C ARG A 220 3.80 -0.08 -8.75
N HIS A 221 4.92 0.64 -8.92
CA HIS A 221 6.03 0.57 -7.98
C HIS A 221 5.71 1.26 -6.67
N ALA A 222 4.71 2.15 -6.60
CA ALA A 222 4.27 2.73 -5.34
C ALA A 222 3.49 1.74 -4.45
N VAL A 223 3.01 0.63 -5.02
CA VAL A 223 2.26 -0.39 -4.28
C VAL A 223 3.23 -1.49 -3.85
N HIS A 224 3.77 -1.32 -2.65
CA HIS A 224 4.68 -2.25 -2.00
C HIS A 224 3.95 -3.18 -1.03
N ASP A 225 4.64 -4.22 -0.57
CA ASP A 225 4.18 -5.08 0.51
C ASP A 225 4.01 -4.26 1.79
N PRO A 226 2.78 -4.15 2.36
CA PRO A 226 2.54 -3.43 3.60
C PRO A 226 3.44 -3.91 4.75
N LEU A 227 3.80 -5.19 4.78
CA LEU A 227 4.65 -5.76 5.81
C LEU A 227 6.06 -5.16 5.78
N TYR A 228 6.60 -4.88 4.59
CA TYR A 228 7.90 -4.25 4.43
C TYR A 228 7.84 -2.77 4.79
N CYS A 229 6.82 -2.04 4.33
CA CYS A 229 6.63 -0.63 4.66
C CYS A 229 6.46 -0.41 6.18
N LEU A 230 5.64 -1.24 6.84
CA LEU A 230 5.41 -1.16 8.29
C LEU A 230 6.71 -1.36 9.08
N LYS A 231 7.50 -2.39 8.72
CA LYS A 231 8.81 -2.63 9.32
C LYS A 231 9.81 -1.50 9.05
N GLY A 232 9.83 -0.99 7.82
CA GLY A 232 10.68 0.14 7.42
C GLY A 232 10.41 1.41 8.23
N SER A 233 9.18 1.59 8.71
CA SER A 233 8.79 2.70 9.59
C SER A 233 8.92 2.38 11.08
N GLY A 234 9.65 1.33 11.45
CA GLY A 234 9.97 1.02 12.85
C GLY A 234 8.89 0.25 13.60
N TRP A 235 7.88 -0.29 12.92
CA TRP A 235 6.88 -1.15 13.55
C TRP A 235 7.33 -2.61 13.54
N GLU A 236 7.21 -3.27 14.69
CA GLU A 236 7.30 -4.71 14.82
C GLU A 236 5.93 -5.35 14.60
N ILE A 237 5.87 -6.41 13.80
CA ILE A 237 4.64 -7.16 13.55
C ILE A 237 4.61 -8.35 14.50
N THR A 238 3.79 -8.28 15.55
CA THR A 238 3.73 -9.27 16.63
C THR A 238 2.73 -10.39 16.41
N ASP A 239 1.68 -10.16 15.61
CA ASP A 239 0.68 -11.16 15.25
C ASP A 239 0.18 -10.88 13.82
N ARG A 240 -0.05 -11.95 13.06
CA ARG A 240 -0.64 -11.91 11.73
C ARG A 240 -1.74 -12.95 11.65
N ARG A 241 -2.94 -12.55 11.24
CA ARG A 241 -4.06 -13.47 11.07
C ARG A 241 -4.84 -13.15 9.83
N ALA A 242 -5.22 -14.19 9.10
CA ALA A 242 -6.21 -14.07 8.05
C ALA A 242 -7.55 -13.64 8.66
N LEU A 243 -8.22 -12.71 8.00
CA LEU A 243 -9.55 -12.22 8.34
C LEU A 243 -10.45 -12.40 7.13
N ALA A 244 -11.56 -13.12 7.30
CA ALA A 244 -12.56 -13.24 6.23
C ALA A 244 -13.19 -11.88 5.95
N VAL A 245 -13.33 -11.55 4.68
CA VAL A 245 -14.03 -10.35 4.18
C VAL A 245 -14.93 -10.75 3.02
N ASP A 246 -15.93 -9.94 2.70
CA ASP A 246 -16.75 -10.22 1.53
C ASP A 246 -15.88 -10.35 0.27
N GLY A 247 -16.15 -11.34 -0.58
CA GLY A 247 -15.35 -11.61 -1.78
C GLY A 247 -13.91 -12.11 -1.56
N GLY A 248 -13.48 -12.45 -0.34
CA GLY A 248 -12.18 -13.11 -0.14
C GLY A 248 -11.56 -13.03 1.26
N THR A 249 -10.27 -12.71 1.31
CA THR A 249 -9.50 -12.64 2.57
C THR A 249 -8.70 -11.35 2.68
N ALA A 250 -8.62 -10.85 3.90
CA ALA A 250 -7.73 -9.79 4.32
C ALA A 250 -6.70 -10.33 5.31
N GLU A 251 -5.65 -9.54 5.56
CA GLU A 251 -4.66 -9.84 6.59
C GLU A 251 -4.72 -8.80 7.70
N ARG A 252 -4.98 -9.26 8.92
CA ARG A 252 -4.94 -8.44 10.13
C ARG A 252 -3.58 -8.56 10.78
N LEU A 253 -2.99 -7.41 11.08
CA LEU A 253 -1.70 -7.26 11.71
C LEU A 253 -1.87 -6.63 13.09
N THR A 254 -1.19 -7.19 14.09
CA THR A 254 -0.92 -6.49 15.35
C THR A 254 0.49 -5.92 15.29
N LEU A 255 0.60 -4.64 15.59
CA LEU A 255 1.83 -3.86 15.49
C LEU A 255 2.25 -3.36 16.88
N SER A 256 3.53 -3.38 17.17
CA SER A 256 4.14 -2.73 18.33
C SER A 256 5.31 -1.86 17.89
N GLY A 257 5.39 -0.63 18.39
CA GLY A 257 6.42 0.32 17.99
C GLY A 257 6.21 1.66 18.67
N HIS A 258 7.29 2.39 18.94
CA HIS A 258 7.24 3.72 19.57
C HIS A 258 6.47 3.76 20.92
N GLY A 259 6.47 2.65 21.67
CA GLY A 259 5.71 2.55 22.93
C GLY A 259 4.20 2.39 22.74
N GLU A 260 3.73 2.22 21.50
CA GLU A 260 2.32 2.05 21.16
C GLU A 260 2.04 0.65 20.62
N ARG A 261 0.79 0.20 20.78
CA ARG A 261 0.24 -0.97 20.11
C ARG A 261 -0.84 -0.53 19.16
N ARG A 262 -0.76 -0.98 17.91
CA ARG A 262 -1.75 -0.66 16.86
C ARG A 262 -2.21 -1.92 16.16
N GLN A 263 -3.33 -1.82 15.47
CA GLN A 263 -3.76 -2.85 14.53
C GLN A 263 -4.00 -2.26 13.15
N ALA A 264 -3.67 -3.04 12.13
CA ALA A 264 -3.95 -2.74 10.75
C ALA A 264 -4.61 -3.94 10.08
N VAL A 265 -5.47 -3.68 9.10
CA VAL A 265 -6.04 -4.71 8.22
C VAL A 265 -5.75 -4.27 6.80
N PHE A 266 -5.29 -5.18 5.94
CA PHE A 266 -5.09 -4.84 4.53
C PHE A 266 -5.50 -5.97 3.59
N TRP A 267 -5.82 -5.57 2.35
CA TRP A 267 -6.08 -6.47 1.24
C TRP A 267 -5.92 -5.72 -0.09
N PHE A 268 -5.86 -6.48 -1.18
CA PHE A 268 -6.00 -6.00 -2.55
C PHE A 268 -7.42 -6.32 -3.04
N SER A 269 -8.07 -5.41 -3.75
CA SER A 269 -9.44 -5.56 -4.27
C SER A 269 -9.52 -5.17 -5.74
N ASP A 270 -10.13 -5.99 -6.60
CA ASP A 270 -10.42 -5.66 -8.01
C ASP A 270 -11.90 -5.27 -8.26
N GLY A 271 -12.66 -5.05 -7.18
CA GLY A 271 -14.10 -4.86 -7.16
C GLY A 271 -14.90 -6.15 -6.92
N PHE A 272 -14.35 -7.32 -7.26
CA PHE A 272 -15.05 -8.61 -7.17
C PHE A 272 -14.37 -9.58 -6.21
N SER A 273 -13.03 -9.62 -6.19
CA SER A 273 -12.23 -10.54 -5.42
C SER A 273 -11.24 -9.82 -4.52
N ARG A 274 -10.98 -10.39 -3.34
CA ARG A 274 -10.09 -9.81 -2.32
C ARG A 274 -9.05 -10.79 -1.84
N HIS A 275 -7.81 -10.34 -1.70
CA HIS A 275 -6.72 -11.17 -1.18
C HIS A 275 -5.60 -10.33 -0.55
N PRO A 276 -4.82 -10.89 0.39
CA PRO A 276 -3.66 -10.18 0.96
C PRO A 276 -2.36 -10.39 0.18
N SER A 277 -2.33 -11.29 -0.82
CA SER A 277 -1.09 -11.67 -1.52
C SER A 277 -0.57 -10.59 -2.47
N VAL A 278 0.60 -10.04 -2.15
CA VAL A 278 1.34 -9.09 -3.01
C VAL A 278 1.78 -9.73 -4.32
N LEU A 279 2.19 -11.00 -4.29
CA LEU A 279 2.59 -11.72 -5.50
C LEU A 279 1.40 -11.85 -6.47
N ARG A 280 0.21 -12.17 -5.96
CA ARG A 280 -1.00 -12.22 -6.78
C ARG A 280 -1.32 -10.84 -7.38
N TYR A 281 -1.18 -9.77 -6.60
CA TYR A 281 -1.32 -8.40 -7.11
C TYR A 281 -0.34 -8.10 -8.25
N TRP A 282 0.96 -8.44 -8.10
CA TRP A 282 1.95 -8.25 -9.17
C TRP A 282 1.64 -9.06 -10.43
N LEU A 283 1.18 -10.31 -10.28
CA LEU A 283 0.78 -11.12 -11.44
C LEU A 283 -0.44 -10.53 -12.15
N GLN A 284 -1.47 -10.11 -11.40
CA GLN A 284 -2.67 -9.49 -11.96
C GLN A 284 -2.35 -8.19 -12.71
N THR A 285 -1.57 -7.30 -12.10
CA THR A 285 -1.18 -6.02 -12.71
C THR A 285 -0.27 -6.22 -13.93
N THR A 286 0.61 -7.21 -13.91
CA THR A 286 1.45 -7.57 -15.07
C THR A 286 0.60 -8.10 -16.22
N LEU A 287 -0.30 -9.04 -15.95
CA LEU A 287 -1.23 -9.59 -16.94
C LEU A 287 -2.13 -8.50 -17.53
N ARG A 288 -2.61 -7.58 -16.69
CA ARG A 288 -3.40 -6.44 -17.14
C ARG A 288 -2.63 -5.54 -18.11
N ARG A 289 -1.36 -5.25 -17.84
CA ARG A 289 -0.51 -4.47 -18.74
C ARG A 289 -0.25 -5.19 -20.06
N MET A 290 0.07 -6.49 -20.01
CA MET A 290 0.27 -7.31 -21.21
C MET A 290 -0.99 -7.42 -22.08
N THR A 291 -2.18 -7.33 -21.46
CA THR A 291 -3.47 -7.37 -22.14
C THR A 291 -4.06 -5.99 -22.43
N PHE A 292 -3.30 -4.91 -22.22
CA PHE A 292 -3.74 -3.53 -22.41
C PHE A 292 -5.05 -3.19 -21.65
N GLY A 293 -5.20 -3.74 -20.44
CA GLY A 293 -6.37 -3.53 -19.58
C GLY A 293 -7.52 -4.50 -19.81
N ARG A 294 -7.46 -5.40 -20.79
CA ARG A 294 -8.58 -6.31 -21.13
C ARG A 294 -8.80 -7.42 -20.09
N SER A 295 -7.82 -7.73 -19.25
CA SER A 295 -7.96 -8.77 -18.22
C SER A 295 -8.76 -8.33 -16.99
N GLY A 296 -9.20 -7.07 -16.91
CA GLY A 296 -10.04 -6.56 -15.82
C GLY A 296 -9.53 -5.27 -15.17
N ASN A 297 -10.07 -5.00 -13.99
CA ASN A 297 -9.72 -3.85 -13.18
C ASN A 297 -8.31 -3.97 -12.58
N GLU A 298 -7.63 -2.84 -12.39
CA GLU A 298 -6.42 -2.81 -11.56
C GLU A 298 -6.83 -3.05 -10.11
N PRO A 299 -6.20 -3.99 -9.37
CA PRO A 299 -6.50 -4.14 -7.97
C PRO A 299 -6.01 -2.93 -7.16
N VAL A 300 -6.87 -2.41 -6.29
CA VAL A 300 -6.56 -1.36 -5.32
C VAL A 300 -6.09 -1.98 -4.02
N MET A 301 -4.99 -1.47 -3.46
CA MET A 301 -4.58 -1.83 -2.11
C MET A 301 -5.37 -1.01 -1.10
N VAL A 302 -6.03 -1.68 -0.17
CA VAL A 302 -6.80 -1.07 0.91
C VAL A 302 -6.11 -1.39 2.23
N ILE A 303 -5.84 -0.37 3.03
CA ILE A 303 -5.28 -0.48 4.38
C ILE A 303 -6.20 0.26 5.34
N LEU A 304 -6.64 -0.43 6.38
CA LEU A 304 -7.37 0.13 7.51
C LEU A 304 -6.43 0.17 8.73
N GLN A 305 -6.44 1.27 9.46
CA GLN A 305 -5.68 1.46 10.68
C GLN A 305 -6.58 1.97 11.80
N SER A 306 -6.33 1.57 13.05
CA SER A 306 -7.03 2.15 14.20
C SER A 306 -6.72 3.65 14.31
N ALA A 307 -7.75 4.49 14.55
CA ALA A 307 -7.57 5.93 14.70
C ALA A 307 -7.03 6.35 16.10
N GLY A 308 -6.77 5.38 16.98
CA GLY A 308 -6.23 5.57 18.33
C GLY A 308 -5.60 4.28 18.87
N ASN A 309 -5.38 4.26 20.19
CA ASN A 309 -4.71 3.16 20.90
C ASN A 309 -5.61 1.94 21.13
N GLU A 310 -6.93 2.12 21.06
CA GLU A 310 -7.88 1.02 21.15
C GLU A 310 -8.17 0.48 19.75
N PRO A 311 -7.83 -0.79 19.47
CA PRO A 311 -8.16 -1.40 18.19
C PRO A 311 -9.67 -1.64 18.11
N PRO A 312 -10.33 -1.29 16.99
CA PRO A 312 -11.73 -1.64 16.81
C PRO A 312 -11.90 -3.16 16.69
N ASP A 313 -13.09 -3.67 16.95
CA ASP A 313 -13.44 -5.03 16.54
C ASP A 313 -13.53 -5.06 15.00
N TRP A 314 -12.43 -5.43 14.35
CA TRP A 314 -12.35 -5.45 12.89
C TRP A 314 -13.41 -6.34 12.24
N ARG A 315 -13.81 -7.44 12.88
CA ARG A 315 -14.84 -8.31 12.30
C ARG A 315 -16.18 -7.59 12.29
N MET A 316 -16.59 -7.05 13.44
CA MET A 316 -17.85 -6.29 13.54
C MET A 316 -17.85 -5.02 12.68
N LEU A 317 -16.71 -4.33 12.58
CA LEU A 317 -16.55 -3.14 11.77
C LEU A 317 -16.73 -3.48 10.28
N LEU A 318 -16.03 -4.51 9.79
CA LEU A 318 -16.09 -4.92 8.39
C LEU A 318 -17.50 -5.43 8.00
N ASP A 319 -18.19 -6.14 8.90
CA ASP A 319 -19.58 -6.57 8.68
C ASP A 319 -20.56 -5.39 8.57
N ARG A 320 -20.28 -4.26 9.23
CA ARG A 320 -21.15 -3.07 9.28
C ARG A 320 -20.87 -2.07 8.17
N CYS A 321 -19.62 -1.97 7.74
CA CYS A 321 -19.16 -0.93 6.83
C CYS A 321 -19.01 -1.51 5.40
N LEU A 322 -20.10 -2.09 4.85
CA LEU A 322 -20.11 -2.80 3.56
C LEU A 322 -19.63 -1.96 2.37
N PHE A 323 -19.71 -0.64 2.46
CA PHE A 323 -19.21 0.27 1.42
C PHE A 323 -17.70 0.10 1.15
N LEU A 324 -16.94 -0.48 2.10
CA LEU A 324 -15.53 -0.82 1.93
C LEU A 324 -15.29 -1.86 0.83
N TYR A 325 -16.35 -2.56 0.42
CA TYR A 325 -16.34 -3.58 -0.63
C TYR A 325 -16.82 -3.06 -1.99
N GLU A 326 -17.07 -1.77 -2.13
CA GLU A 326 -17.41 -1.17 -3.42
C GLU A 326 -16.16 -0.75 -4.24
N ILE A 327 -14.95 -0.97 -3.69
CA ILE A 327 -13.65 -0.77 -4.34
C ILE A 327 -13.24 -1.99 -5.15
#